data_AF-A0A449GIC1-F1
#
_entry.id   AF-A0A449GIC1-F1
#
_cell.length_a   1.000
_cell.length_b   1.000
_cell.length_c   1.000
_cell.angle_alpha   90.00
_cell.angle_beta   90.00
_cell.angle_gamma   90.00
#
_symmetry.space_group_name_H-M   'P 1'
#
loop_
_entity.id
_entity.type
_entity.pdbx_description
1 polymer ?
#
loop_
_entity_poly.entity_id
_entity_poly.type
_entity_poly.pdbx_seq_one_letter_code
_entity_poly.pdbx_strand_id
1 'polypeptide(L)'
;MNAPWPEERVSAVAPDAAALSAARGLADRWRDTGRSQALVWGRCRGSSATPYTTVVDVSGPSYRCDCPSRKVPCKHALSLLLRWSQGAVPEVAQAPEFALAARPAVRAPRSAKSGTPDPATAAQRRQRVTAGLEELDIWLADQVRTGLAQADRSYGAFEAIAARMVDAQAPAVASRLRRLAGTARADADWPRRVLAEYAALHLLVAAHRRLDELPEGLRAAVRTHIGYPMPAERVRAEPAVRDRWMTLGTRVSEEDRLHTRRTWLLGRRTRRWAQLVEHSFGAPTFPVTAPPPGLMVEADVHFYPGAAPLRVLWGARHGTEEPFTTLPAPDETGGCPAALADYAAALAADPWLRSWPVLVREVVPVAEDDVRAVVDSTGAALPLVDFARPWQLLGISGGHPVTVVGEWTPDGLIPISVFALGEIHAADDADAPPEPLRVTETAPAPDDLTSVALLGTARRAPDPASLPAPVAAVAARLTVDPPLTVLESAALREVYHRAGRLPGTATPPAPAPDDPRPLLPRRAAQRLSDMLRARSPFLPEWFAAAAPHDYRAPEALSAQLLEVAVVDPGLRGPLVRLAGTRGRWLARRNPAWR
;
A
#
# COMPACT_ATOMS: atom_id res chain seq x y z
N MET A 1 31.75 -3.23 -0.75
CA MET A 1 32.39 -2.10 -1.44
C MET A 1 31.35 -1.43 -2.32
N ASN A 2 31.04 -0.15 -2.10
CA ASN A 2 30.01 0.53 -2.90
C ASN A 2 30.63 1.01 -4.23
N ALA A 3 30.13 0.48 -5.34
CA ALA A 3 30.50 0.95 -6.67
C ALA A 3 30.09 2.42 -6.88
N PRO A 4 30.84 3.19 -7.69
CA PRO A 4 30.42 4.52 -8.15
C PRO A 4 28.97 4.54 -8.63
N TRP A 5 28.23 5.58 -8.26
CA TRP A 5 26.89 5.77 -8.82
C TRP A 5 26.96 6.01 -10.33
N PRO A 6 26.04 5.47 -11.13
CA PRO A 6 25.91 5.86 -12.52
C PRO A 6 25.40 7.31 -12.62
N GLU A 7 25.75 8.06 -13.67
CA GLU A 7 25.40 9.49 -13.81
C GLU A 7 23.89 9.71 -13.82
N GLU A 8 23.12 8.74 -14.32
CA GLU A 8 21.65 8.72 -14.29
C GLU A 8 21.12 8.82 -12.86
N ARG A 9 21.77 8.14 -11.91
CA ARG A 9 21.40 8.18 -10.49
C ARG A 9 21.73 9.54 -9.86
N VAL A 10 22.82 10.17 -10.27
CA VAL A 10 23.16 11.54 -9.82
C VAL A 10 22.16 12.56 -10.37
N SER A 11 21.71 12.36 -11.61
CA SER A 11 20.69 13.19 -12.25
C SER A 11 19.32 13.04 -11.57
N ALA A 12 18.94 11.82 -11.19
CA ALA A 12 17.68 11.53 -10.51
C ALA A 12 17.54 12.17 -9.12
N VAL A 13 18.67 12.43 -8.43
CA VAL A 13 18.66 13.10 -7.12
C VAL A 13 18.81 14.62 -7.20
N ALA A 14 18.99 15.19 -8.40
CA ALA A 14 19.12 16.64 -8.55
C ALA A 14 17.78 17.34 -8.28
N PRO A 15 17.77 18.47 -7.55
CA PRO A 15 16.52 19.16 -7.21
C PRO A 15 15.89 19.86 -8.43
N ASP A 16 16.69 20.22 -9.43
CA ASP A 16 16.25 20.76 -10.72
C ASP A 16 17.38 20.66 -11.75
N ALA A 17 17.03 20.79 -13.04
CA ALA A 17 17.97 20.74 -14.16
C ALA A 17 19.03 21.86 -14.10
N ALA A 18 18.68 23.02 -13.55
CA ALA A 18 19.61 24.15 -13.40
C ALA A 18 20.72 23.86 -12.38
N ALA A 19 20.39 23.19 -11.26
CA ALA A 19 21.37 22.76 -10.26
C ALA A 19 22.33 21.72 -10.83
N LEU A 20 21.83 20.78 -11.64
CA LEU A 20 22.65 19.77 -12.31
C LEU A 20 23.60 20.41 -13.36
N SER A 21 23.09 21.33 -14.18
CA SER A 21 23.90 22.10 -15.13
C SER A 21 25.00 22.90 -14.40
N ALA A 22 24.65 23.59 -13.31
CA ALA A 22 25.62 24.31 -12.48
C ALA A 22 26.65 23.39 -11.82
N ALA A 23 26.31 22.14 -11.51
CA ALA A 23 27.21 21.16 -10.93
C ALA A 23 28.29 20.69 -11.91
N ARG A 24 27.93 20.51 -13.19
CA ARG A 24 28.88 20.14 -14.25
C ARG A 24 30.00 21.17 -14.41
N GLY A 25 29.69 22.46 -14.27
CA GLY A 25 30.67 23.55 -14.33
C GLY A 25 31.66 23.64 -13.16
N LEU A 26 31.55 22.76 -12.15
CA LEU A 26 32.42 22.74 -10.96
C LEU A 26 33.41 21.57 -10.96
N ALA A 27 33.40 20.73 -11.99
CA ALA A 27 34.19 19.49 -12.05
C ALA A 27 35.68 19.69 -11.73
N ASP A 28 36.32 20.75 -12.20
CA ASP A 28 37.77 20.96 -12.01
C ASP A 28 38.15 21.73 -10.74
N ARG A 29 37.18 22.04 -9.87
CA ARG A 29 37.38 22.92 -8.71
C ARG A 29 37.60 22.18 -7.39
N TRP A 30 37.83 20.88 -7.44
CA TRP A 30 37.90 20.01 -6.26
C TRP A 30 39.33 19.74 -5.80
N ARG A 31 39.51 19.72 -4.49
CA ARG A 31 40.73 19.28 -3.79
C ARG A 31 40.35 18.37 -2.63
N ASP A 32 41.33 17.63 -2.11
CA ASP A 32 41.18 16.74 -0.95
C ASP A 32 39.99 15.78 -1.07
N THR A 33 39.76 15.25 -2.27
CA THR A 33 38.68 14.30 -2.55
C THR A 33 39.05 12.91 -2.07
N GLY A 34 38.08 12.19 -1.54
CA GLY A 34 38.27 10.80 -1.16
C GLY A 34 36.95 10.07 -0.95
N ARG A 35 37.04 8.74 -0.97
CA ARG A 35 35.95 7.84 -0.57
C ARG A 35 36.44 6.78 0.38
N SER A 36 35.59 6.41 1.33
CA SER A 36 35.80 5.27 2.23
C SER A 36 34.44 4.75 2.66
N GLN A 37 34.23 3.44 2.55
CA GLN A 37 32.93 2.79 2.82
C GLN A 37 31.78 3.43 2.01
N ALA A 38 30.86 4.12 2.69
CA ALA A 38 29.71 4.81 2.10
C ALA A 38 29.89 6.34 2.05
N LEU A 39 31.05 6.88 2.42
CA LEU A 39 31.30 8.32 2.41
C LEU A 39 32.10 8.72 1.18
N VAL A 40 31.66 9.81 0.55
CA VAL A 40 32.36 10.52 -0.52
C VAL A 40 32.50 11.97 -0.08
N TRP A 41 33.71 12.53 -0.12
CA TRP A 41 33.96 13.91 0.31
C TRP A 41 34.90 14.67 -0.60
N GLY A 42 34.95 15.98 -0.43
CA GLY A 42 35.93 16.86 -1.05
C GLY A 42 35.75 18.32 -0.65
N ARG A 43 36.70 19.16 -1.04
CA ARG A 43 36.65 20.61 -0.88
C ARG A 43 36.55 21.28 -2.25
N CYS A 44 35.44 21.97 -2.50
CA CYS A 44 35.19 22.65 -3.76
C CYS A 44 35.54 24.14 -3.66
N ARG A 45 36.39 24.65 -4.55
CA ARG A 45 36.67 26.09 -4.63
C ARG A 45 35.42 26.83 -5.12
N GLY A 46 34.80 27.56 -4.20
CA GLY A 46 33.61 28.37 -4.43
C GLY A 46 33.92 29.79 -4.88
N SER A 47 32.91 30.66 -4.75
CA SER A 47 33.03 32.12 -4.92
C SER A 47 33.67 32.81 -3.70
N SER A 48 33.80 32.11 -2.57
CA SER A 48 34.47 32.56 -1.36
C SER A 48 35.96 32.19 -1.36
N ALA A 49 36.76 32.91 -0.56
CA ALA A 49 38.18 32.60 -0.36
C ALA A 49 38.41 31.22 0.29
N THR A 50 37.49 30.77 1.14
CA THR A 50 37.47 29.43 1.74
C THR A 50 36.73 28.43 0.84
N PRO A 51 37.34 27.27 0.49
CA PRO A 51 36.66 26.20 -0.23
C PRO A 51 35.49 25.61 0.57
N TYR A 52 34.41 25.25 -0.12
CA TYR A 52 33.26 24.60 0.50
C TYR A 52 33.54 23.12 0.76
N THR A 53 33.43 22.71 2.02
CA THR A 53 33.55 21.31 2.43
C THR A 53 32.25 20.58 2.12
N THR A 54 32.34 19.52 1.31
CA THR A 54 31.19 18.72 0.88
C THR A 54 31.40 17.26 1.24
N VAL A 55 30.37 16.63 1.82
CA VAL A 55 30.35 15.22 2.18
C VAL A 55 29.00 14.62 1.81
N VAL A 56 29.04 13.44 1.20
CA VAL A 56 27.87 12.66 0.79
C VAL A 56 27.95 11.25 1.38
N ASP A 57 26.91 10.85 2.10
CA ASP A 57 26.71 9.45 2.51
C ASP A 57 25.82 8.74 1.49
N VAL A 58 26.38 7.77 0.78
CA VAL A 58 25.71 7.04 -0.31
C VAL A 58 24.91 5.82 0.18
N SER A 59 24.93 5.50 1.47
CA SER A 59 24.11 4.43 2.08
C SER A 59 22.65 4.87 2.33
N GLY A 60 22.44 6.16 2.57
CA GLY A 60 21.15 6.81 2.63
C GLY A 60 21.38 8.29 2.32
N PRO A 61 20.96 8.79 1.14
CA PRO A 61 21.49 10.01 0.54
C PRO A 61 21.47 11.22 1.49
N SER A 62 22.57 11.44 2.19
CA SER A 62 22.76 12.58 3.09
C SER A 62 23.77 13.52 2.46
N TYR A 63 23.32 14.72 2.13
CA TYR A 63 24.14 15.72 1.44
C TYR A 63 24.47 16.84 2.42
N ARG A 64 25.75 16.94 2.83
CA ARG A 64 26.25 18.05 3.64
C ARG A 64 27.22 18.88 2.83
N CYS A 65 26.95 20.17 2.76
CA CYS A 65 27.83 21.15 2.18
C CYS A 65 27.67 22.44 2.99
N ASP A 66 28.77 23.10 3.32
CA ASP A 66 28.81 24.39 4.03
C ASP A 66 28.52 25.61 3.13
N CYS A 67 28.06 25.40 1.89
CA CYS A 67 27.69 26.48 0.99
C CYS A 67 26.33 27.13 1.36
N PRO A 68 26.09 28.40 1.01
CA PRO A 68 24.86 29.12 1.37
C PRO A 68 23.60 28.69 0.57
N SER A 69 23.67 27.62 -0.21
CA SER A 69 22.55 27.16 -1.03
C SER A 69 21.48 26.45 -0.19
N ARG A 70 20.21 26.80 -0.39
CA ARG A 70 19.06 26.11 0.22
C ARG A 70 18.62 24.84 -0.53
N LYS A 71 19.24 24.54 -1.69
CA LYS A 71 18.94 23.35 -2.49
C LYS A 71 19.68 22.14 -1.94
N VAL A 72 18.98 21.02 -1.76
CA VAL A 72 19.54 19.75 -1.26
C VAL A 72 19.12 18.63 -2.22
N PRO A 73 20.06 17.96 -2.90
CA PRO A 73 21.50 18.24 -3.01
C PRO A 73 21.81 19.61 -3.63
N CYS A 74 22.84 20.30 -3.13
CA CYS A 74 23.33 21.52 -3.77
C CYS A 74 24.23 21.19 -4.98
N LYS A 75 24.57 22.18 -5.80
CA LYS A 75 25.47 22.00 -6.95
C LYS A 75 26.84 21.39 -6.60
N HIS A 76 27.35 21.62 -5.39
CA HIS A 76 28.62 21.03 -4.93
C HIS A 76 28.45 19.54 -4.62
N ALA A 77 27.37 19.14 -3.94
CA ALA A 77 27.08 17.73 -3.68
C ALA A 77 26.88 16.94 -4.98
N LEU A 78 26.15 17.51 -5.94
CA LEU A 78 25.97 16.92 -7.27
C LEU A 78 27.30 16.82 -8.04
N SER A 79 28.12 17.87 -8.01
CA SER A 79 29.42 17.88 -8.71
C SER A 79 30.38 16.83 -8.14
N LEU A 80 30.39 16.65 -6.81
CA LEU A 80 31.18 15.61 -6.16
C LEU A 80 30.71 14.20 -6.56
N LEU A 81 29.40 13.98 -6.63
CA LEU A 81 28.82 12.72 -7.08
C LEU A 81 29.11 12.42 -8.55
N LEU A 82 29.07 13.43 -9.42
CA LEU A 82 29.46 13.30 -10.84
C LEU A 82 30.93 12.90 -10.95
N ARG A 83 31.82 13.52 -10.19
CA ARG A 83 33.24 13.13 -10.14
C ARG A 83 33.42 11.69 -9.66
N TRP A 84 32.68 11.28 -8.64
CA TRP A 84 32.75 9.92 -8.15
C TRP A 84 32.23 8.92 -9.19
N SER A 85 31.13 9.25 -9.88
CA SER A 85 30.57 8.48 -11.01
C SER A 85 31.61 8.23 -12.11
N GLN A 86 32.42 9.24 -12.42
CA GLN A 86 33.51 9.18 -13.40
C GLN A 86 34.78 8.48 -12.89
N GLY A 87 34.77 7.93 -11.68
CA GLY A 87 35.94 7.29 -11.06
C GLY A 87 37.03 8.27 -10.59
N ALA A 88 36.76 9.58 -10.60
CA ALA A 88 37.74 10.63 -10.30
C ALA A 88 37.85 10.98 -8.79
N VAL A 89 37.36 10.09 -7.91
CA VAL A 89 37.46 10.22 -6.44
C VAL A 89 38.20 8.98 -5.89
N PRO A 90 39.41 9.16 -5.33
CA PRO A 90 40.25 8.04 -4.90
C PRO A 90 39.69 7.37 -3.65
N GLU A 91 39.88 6.05 -3.55
CA GLU A 91 39.58 5.31 -2.33
C GLU A 91 40.72 5.48 -1.31
N VAL A 92 40.36 5.75 -0.06
CA VAL A 92 41.31 5.85 1.06
C VAL A 92 40.87 4.96 2.21
N ALA A 93 41.85 4.42 2.94
CA ALA A 93 41.59 3.45 4.01
C ALA A 93 40.75 4.03 5.17
N GLN A 94 40.99 5.29 5.53
CA GLN A 94 40.30 5.97 6.64
C GLN A 94 39.78 7.34 6.19
N ALA A 95 38.50 7.60 6.45
CA ALA A 95 37.90 8.91 6.19
C ALA A 95 38.43 9.96 7.18
N PRO A 96 38.67 11.21 6.75
CA PRO A 96 39.08 12.30 7.64
C PRO A 96 37.97 12.66 8.62
N GLU A 97 38.35 13.27 9.75
CA GLU A 97 37.42 13.60 10.86
C GLU A 97 36.20 14.39 10.40
N PHE A 98 36.37 15.39 9.52
CA PHE A 98 35.25 16.17 9.00
C PHE A 98 34.25 15.33 8.18
N ALA A 99 34.71 14.28 7.49
CA ALA A 99 33.85 13.39 6.74
C ALA A 99 33.12 12.40 7.67
N LEU A 100 33.79 11.96 8.74
CA LEU A 100 33.18 11.15 9.80
C LEU A 100 32.12 11.93 10.59
N ALA A 101 32.41 13.18 10.96
CA ALA A 101 31.48 14.09 11.62
C ALA A 101 30.29 14.48 10.73
N ALA A 102 30.48 14.41 9.41
CA ALA A 102 29.44 14.66 8.41
C ALA A 102 28.47 13.49 8.22
N ARG A 103 28.77 12.29 8.76
CA ARG A 103 27.73 11.28 8.92
C ARG A 103 26.60 11.93 9.70
N PRO A 104 25.32 11.71 9.34
CA PRO A 104 24.31 11.74 10.37
C PRO A 104 24.88 10.89 11.49
N ALA A 105 25.19 11.50 12.65
CA ALA A 105 24.78 10.83 13.87
C ALA A 105 23.39 10.36 13.50
N VAL A 106 23.16 9.03 13.48
CA VAL A 106 21.81 8.51 13.49
C VAL A 106 21.12 9.47 14.42
N ARG A 107 20.20 10.28 13.87
CA ARG A 107 19.51 11.25 14.68
C ARG A 107 18.76 10.28 15.56
N ALA A 108 19.33 9.99 16.73
CA ALA A 108 18.74 9.11 17.69
C ALA A 108 17.36 9.71 17.80
N PRO A 109 16.31 8.98 17.39
CA PRO A 109 14.96 9.53 17.35
C PRO A 109 14.81 10.22 18.69
N ARG A 110 14.71 11.57 18.72
CA ARG A 110 14.88 12.44 19.92
C ARG A 110 14.64 11.56 21.12
N SER A 111 15.70 11.03 21.77
CA SER A 111 15.60 9.81 22.59
C SER A 111 14.22 9.74 23.19
N ALA A 112 13.30 9.01 22.54
CA ALA A 112 11.97 8.84 23.09
C ALA A 112 12.32 8.07 24.33
N LYS A 113 12.27 8.76 25.49
CA LYS A 113 12.86 8.30 26.76
C LYS A 113 12.77 6.79 26.75
N SER A 114 13.90 6.10 26.59
CA SER A 114 13.94 4.66 26.32
C SER A 114 13.65 3.85 27.58
N GLY A 115 12.83 4.41 28.47
CA GLY A 115 12.12 3.66 29.48
C GLY A 115 10.73 3.38 28.93
N THR A 116 10.20 2.21 29.28
CA THR A 116 8.76 2.02 29.42
C THR A 116 8.15 3.34 29.90
N PRO A 117 7.16 3.92 29.20
CA PRO A 117 6.56 5.17 29.65
C PRO A 117 6.22 5.01 31.12
N ASP A 118 6.66 5.98 31.93
CA ASP A 118 6.42 6.00 33.37
C ASP A 118 4.98 5.53 33.63
N PRO A 119 4.76 4.53 34.50
CA PRO A 119 3.43 3.99 34.78
C PRO A 119 2.39 5.09 35.02
N ALA A 120 2.77 6.20 35.66
CA ALA A 120 1.88 7.34 35.87
C ALA A 120 1.50 8.04 34.56
N THR A 121 2.44 8.22 33.62
CA THR A 121 2.19 8.77 32.29
C THR A 121 1.30 7.85 31.45
N ALA A 122 1.52 6.53 31.53
CA ALA A 122 0.69 5.54 30.85
C ALA A 122 -0.75 5.51 31.40
N ALA A 123 -0.91 5.60 32.72
CA ALA A 123 -2.20 5.70 33.39
C ALA A 123 -2.93 7.00 33.04
N GLN A 124 -2.24 8.14 33.06
CA GLN A 124 -2.83 9.44 32.67
C GLN A 124 -3.30 9.45 31.21
N ARG A 125 -2.51 8.85 30.29
CA ARG A 125 -2.96 8.65 28.90
C ARG A 125 -4.22 7.81 28.86
N ARG A 126 -4.26 6.67 29.57
CA ARG A 126 -5.44 5.81 29.61
C ARG A 126 -6.67 6.57 30.10
N GLN A 127 -6.54 7.39 31.13
CA GLN A 127 -7.64 8.23 31.63
C GLN A 127 -8.16 9.20 30.57
N ARG A 128 -7.27 9.94 29.88
CA ARG A 128 -7.66 10.85 28.79
C ARG A 128 -8.35 10.13 27.64
N VAL A 129 -7.82 8.99 27.23
CA VAL A 129 -8.42 8.15 26.20
C VAL A 129 -9.80 7.67 26.64
N THR A 130 -9.93 7.19 27.89
CA THR A 130 -11.22 6.73 28.43
C THR A 130 -12.24 7.85 28.36
N ALA A 131 -11.93 9.03 28.91
CA ALA A 131 -12.85 10.17 28.91
C ALA A 131 -13.28 10.56 27.48
N GLY A 132 -12.33 10.65 26.54
CA GLY A 132 -12.66 10.98 25.15
C GLY A 132 -13.51 9.91 24.45
N LEU A 133 -13.26 8.62 24.72
CA LEU A 133 -14.06 7.54 24.16
C LEU A 133 -15.48 7.49 24.75
N GLU A 134 -15.65 7.83 26.03
CA GLU A 134 -16.98 7.98 26.65
C GLU A 134 -17.77 9.14 26.03
N GLU A 135 -17.13 10.30 25.81
CA GLU A 135 -17.75 11.43 25.10
C GLU A 135 -18.12 11.06 23.65
N LEU A 136 -17.26 10.32 22.96
CA LEU A 136 -17.54 9.81 21.62
C LEU A 136 -18.77 8.89 21.63
N ASP A 137 -18.88 8.00 22.61
CA ASP A 137 -20.00 7.06 22.72
C ASP A 137 -21.34 7.76 22.91
N ILE A 138 -21.36 8.78 23.78
CA ILE A 138 -22.53 9.64 23.99
C ILE A 138 -22.92 10.34 22.68
N TRP A 139 -21.92 10.88 21.97
CA TRP A 139 -22.15 11.55 20.68
C TRP A 139 -22.70 10.57 19.64
N LEU A 140 -22.12 9.37 19.50
CA LEU A 140 -22.61 8.33 18.58
C LEU A 140 -24.05 7.94 18.88
N ALA A 141 -24.38 7.70 20.16
CA ALA A 141 -25.73 7.38 20.59
C ALA A 141 -26.72 8.52 20.29
N ASP A 142 -26.31 9.78 20.48
CA ASP A 142 -27.14 10.94 20.16
C ASP A 142 -27.41 11.08 18.65
N GLN A 143 -26.42 10.83 17.80
CA GLN A 143 -26.61 10.83 16.35
C GLN A 143 -27.65 9.79 15.91
N VAL A 144 -27.59 8.59 16.48
CA VAL A 144 -28.55 7.50 16.17
C VAL A 144 -29.91 7.74 16.83
N ARG A 145 -29.97 8.41 17.99
CA ARG A 145 -31.22 8.76 18.68
C ARG A 145 -32.02 9.80 17.89
N THR A 146 -31.35 10.87 17.49
CA THR A 146 -31.94 12.00 16.74
C THR A 146 -32.23 11.63 15.29
N GLY A 147 -31.38 10.78 14.72
CA GLY A 147 -31.49 10.24 13.36
C GLY A 147 -30.45 10.84 12.40
N LEU A 148 -29.77 9.97 11.65
CA LEU A 148 -28.69 10.34 10.72
C LEU A 148 -29.15 11.25 9.59
N ALA A 149 -30.44 11.25 9.24
CA ALA A 149 -30.98 12.16 8.23
C ALA A 149 -30.92 13.63 8.68
N GLN A 150 -31.00 13.89 9.99
CA GLN A 150 -30.96 15.23 10.60
C GLN A 150 -29.57 15.58 11.13
N ALA A 151 -28.63 14.64 11.13
CA ALA A 151 -27.27 14.85 11.61
C ALA A 151 -26.52 15.86 10.72
N ASP A 152 -25.74 16.74 11.35
CA ASP A 152 -24.79 17.58 10.63
C ASP A 152 -23.65 16.72 10.09
N ARG A 153 -23.65 16.52 8.77
CA ARG A 153 -22.65 15.73 8.03
C ARG A 153 -21.57 16.61 7.39
N SER A 154 -21.45 17.86 7.81
CA SER A 154 -20.39 18.75 7.33
C SER A 154 -19.01 18.26 7.75
N TYR A 155 -17.99 18.62 6.96
CA TYR A 155 -16.60 18.34 7.35
C TYR A 155 -16.28 18.96 8.71
N GLY A 156 -16.81 20.15 9.00
CA GLY A 156 -16.61 20.85 10.27
C GLY A 156 -17.16 20.08 11.47
N ALA A 157 -18.34 19.44 11.34
CA ALA A 157 -18.92 18.63 12.40
C ALA A 157 -18.04 17.42 12.73
N PHE A 158 -17.58 16.68 11.72
CA PHE A 158 -16.66 15.55 11.91
C PHE A 158 -15.28 15.99 12.42
N GLU A 159 -14.75 17.12 11.94
CA GLU A 159 -13.46 17.64 12.41
C GLU A 159 -13.54 18.07 13.88
N ALA A 160 -14.67 18.64 14.33
CA ALA A 160 -14.85 19.04 15.72
C ALA A 160 -14.74 17.84 16.68
N ILE A 161 -15.36 16.70 16.36
CA ILE A 161 -15.22 15.49 17.17
C ILE A 161 -13.83 14.83 16.98
N ALA A 162 -13.26 14.86 15.78
CA ALA A 162 -11.92 14.33 15.52
C ALA A 162 -10.83 15.08 16.29
N ALA A 163 -10.92 16.41 16.39
CA ALA A 163 -10.01 17.23 17.18
C ALA A 163 -10.02 16.83 18.67
N ARG A 164 -11.21 16.61 19.24
CA ARG A 164 -11.35 16.11 20.62
C ARG A 164 -10.70 14.74 20.79
N MET A 165 -10.77 13.86 19.79
CA MET A 165 -10.10 12.55 19.83
C MET A 165 -8.58 12.69 19.81
N VAL A 166 -8.02 13.67 19.10
CA VAL A 166 -6.59 14.00 19.16
C VAL A 166 -6.20 14.47 20.57
N ASP A 167 -6.99 15.36 21.16
CA ASP A 167 -6.76 15.88 22.52
C ASP A 167 -6.86 14.77 23.58
N ALA A 168 -7.81 13.83 23.39
CA ALA A 168 -7.96 12.62 24.19
C ALA A 168 -6.86 11.58 23.98
N GLN A 169 -5.92 11.80 23.05
CA GLN A 169 -4.85 10.88 22.67
C GLN A 169 -5.30 9.58 21.99
N ALA A 170 -6.39 9.66 21.21
CA ALA A 170 -6.93 8.61 20.35
C ALA A 170 -6.80 8.98 18.84
N PRO A 171 -5.58 9.16 18.31
CA PRO A 171 -5.37 9.71 16.96
C PRO A 171 -5.91 8.81 15.84
N ALA A 172 -5.93 7.49 16.02
CA ALA A 172 -6.45 6.59 14.99
C ALA A 172 -7.98 6.72 14.86
N VAL A 173 -8.67 6.96 15.99
CA VAL A 173 -10.11 7.27 16.00
C VAL A 173 -10.38 8.61 15.31
N ALA A 174 -9.57 9.63 15.58
CA ALA A 174 -9.66 10.91 14.88
C ALA A 174 -9.55 10.76 13.35
N SER A 175 -8.56 9.99 12.87
CA SER A 175 -8.39 9.72 11.44
C SER A 175 -9.59 8.96 10.84
N ARG A 176 -10.23 8.06 11.58
CA ARG A 176 -11.47 7.39 11.12
C ARG A 176 -12.61 8.39 10.92
N LEU A 177 -12.81 9.30 11.88
CA LEU A 177 -13.86 10.33 11.80
C LEU A 177 -13.64 11.28 10.62
N ARG A 178 -12.38 11.68 10.34
CA ARG A 178 -12.03 12.52 9.19
C ARG A 178 -12.36 11.85 7.85
N ARG A 179 -11.99 10.57 7.68
CA ARG A 179 -12.32 9.81 6.45
C ARG A 179 -13.82 9.63 6.27
N LEU A 180 -14.57 9.55 7.37
CA LEU A 180 -16.02 9.40 7.33
C LEU A 180 -16.71 10.62 6.71
N ALA A 181 -16.18 11.83 6.94
CA ALA A 181 -16.69 13.05 6.32
C ALA A 181 -16.67 13.00 4.79
N GLY A 182 -15.63 12.39 4.20
CA GLY A 182 -15.55 12.16 2.75
C GLY A 182 -16.59 11.14 2.28
N THR A 183 -16.71 10.02 3.00
CA THR A 183 -17.66 8.94 2.71
C THR A 183 -19.11 9.44 2.75
N ALA A 184 -19.46 10.24 3.76
CA ALA A 184 -20.80 10.79 3.96
C ALA A 184 -21.29 11.70 2.82
N ARG A 185 -20.36 12.19 1.98
CA ARG A 185 -20.64 13.13 0.88
C ARG A 185 -20.52 12.48 -0.50
N ALA A 186 -19.60 11.55 -0.67
CA ALA A 186 -19.27 10.98 -1.97
C ALA A 186 -20.07 9.72 -2.31
N ASP A 187 -20.59 9.01 -1.30
CA ASP A 187 -21.20 7.69 -1.50
C ASP A 187 -22.74 7.75 -1.55
N ALA A 188 -23.34 7.03 -2.50
CA ALA A 188 -24.80 6.91 -2.61
C ALA A 188 -25.40 6.10 -1.45
N ASP A 189 -24.65 5.12 -0.93
CA ASP A 189 -24.99 4.26 0.22
C ASP A 189 -24.34 4.78 1.53
N TRP A 190 -24.12 6.10 1.60
CA TRP A 190 -23.56 6.73 2.79
C TRP A 190 -24.27 6.38 4.11
N PRO A 191 -25.62 6.21 4.20
CA PRO A 191 -26.26 5.96 5.48
C PRO A 191 -25.79 4.66 6.11
N ARG A 192 -25.70 3.59 5.31
CA ARG A 192 -25.24 2.28 5.77
C ARG A 192 -23.76 2.34 6.14
N ARG A 193 -22.92 2.99 5.33
CA ARG A 193 -21.48 3.13 5.62
C ARG A 193 -21.20 3.96 6.88
N VAL A 194 -21.95 5.05 7.10
CA VAL A 194 -21.85 5.86 8.32
C VAL A 194 -22.29 5.08 9.54
N LEU A 195 -23.43 4.38 9.46
CA LEU A 195 -23.89 3.54 10.56
C LEU A 195 -22.88 2.42 10.88
N ALA A 196 -22.31 1.76 9.87
CA ALA A 196 -21.30 0.72 10.06
C ALA A 196 -20.04 1.24 10.75
N GLU A 197 -19.54 2.42 10.37
CA GLU A 197 -18.39 3.03 11.04
C GLU A 197 -18.72 3.49 12.46
N TYR A 198 -19.91 4.06 12.71
CA TYR A 198 -20.36 4.39 14.06
C TYR A 198 -20.47 3.16 14.95
N ALA A 199 -21.07 2.08 14.44
CA ALA A 199 -21.17 0.80 15.11
C ALA A 199 -19.79 0.22 15.46
N ALA A 200 -18.85 0.27 14.51
CA ALA A 200 -17.49 -0.18 14.73
C ALA A 200 -16.72 0.71 15.74
N LEU A 201 -17.00 2.01 15.81
CA LEU A 201 -16.44 2.90 16.82
C LEU A 201 -17.04 2.62 18.21
N HIS A 202 -18.35 2.43 18.31
CA HIS A 202 -19.04 2.02 19.54
C HIS A 202 -18.47 0.70 20.07
N LEU A 203 -18.30 -0.30 19.20
CA LEU A 203 -17.66 -1.57 19.58
C LEU A 203 -16.25 -1.37 20.13
N LEU A 204 -15.48 -0.42 19.58
CA LEU A 204 -14.13 -0.09 20.07
C LEU A 204 -14.16 0.56 21.46
N VAL A 205 -15.16 1.41 21.74
CA VAL A 205 -15.38 1.97 23.08
C VAL A 205 -15.74 0.85 24.06
N ALA A 206 -16.69 -0.02 23.72
CA ALA A 206 -17.10 -1.14 24.56
C ALA A 206 -15.92 -2.09 24.86
N ALA A 207 -15.07 -2.37 23.87
CA ALA A 207 -13.86 -3.16 24.05
C ALA A 207 -12.82 -2.46 24.94
N HIS A 208 -12.67 -1.14 24.82
CA HIS A 208 -11.77 -0.35 25.66
C HIS A 208 -12.20 -0.30 27.13
N ARG A 209 -13.52 -0.22 27.41
CA ARG A 209 -14.06 -0.30 28.79
C ARG A 209 -13.60 -1.57 29.51
N ARG A 210 -13.54 -2.69 28.79
CA ARG A 210 -13.13 -4.01 29.30
C ARG A 210 -11.71 -4.40 28.91
N LEU A 211 -10.84 -3.44 28.60
CA LEU A 211 -9.54 -3.71 27.97
C LEU A 211 -8.69 -4.74 28.72
N ASP A 212 -8.74 -4.73 30.04
CA ASP A 212 -7.94 -5.64 30.89
C ASP A 212 -8.50 -7.07 30.89
N GLU A 213 -9.78 -7.27 30.58
CA GLU A 213 -10.45 -8.57 30.50
C GLU A 213 -10.24 -9.27 29.14
N LEU A 214 -9.81 -8.52 28.11
CA LEU A 214 -9.65 -9.07 26.77
C LEU A 214 -8.42 -9.99 26.66
N PRO A 215 -8.46 -11.03 25.79
CA PRO A 215 -7.27 -11.79 25.42
C PRO A 215 -6.14 -10.87 24.94
N GLU A 216 -4.88 -11.23 25.20
CA GLU A 216 -3.73 -10.35 24.96
C GLU A 216 -3.65 -9.81 23.53
N GLY A 217 -3.88 -10.67 22.52
CA GLY A 217 -3.90 -10.26 21.12
C GLY A 217 -5.00 -9.23 20.83
N LEU A 218 -6.23 -9.45 21.33
CA LEU A 218 -7.35 -8.53 21.13
C LEU A 218 -7.14 -7.22 21.90
N ARG A 219 -6.58 -7.28 23.11
CA ARG A 219 -6.17 -6.09 23.87
C ARG A 219 -5.18 -5.24 23.08
N ALA A 220 -4.18 -5.86 22.44
CA ALA A 220 -3.21 -5.18 21.60
C ALA A 220 -3.84 -4.60 20.32
N ALA A 221 -4.79 -5.32 19.71
CA ALA A 221 -5.57 -4.84 18.56
C ALA A 221 -6.39 -3.60 18.92
N VAL A 222 -7.15 -3.62 20.02
CA VAL A 222 -7.93 -2.46 20.51
C VAL A 222 -7.03 -1.24 20.72
N ARG A 223 -5.86 -1.43 21.36
CA ARG A 223 -4.89 -0.35 21.56
C ARG A 223 -4.37 0.22 20.23
N THR A 224 -4.16 -0.64 19.23
CA THR A 224 -3.74 -0.24 17.88
C THR A 224 -4.83 0.56 17.17
N HIS A 225 -6.09 0.11 17.21
CA HIS A 225 -7.23 0.80 16.58
C HIS A 225 -7.57 2.13 17.25
N ILE A 226 -7.22 2.32 18.53
CA ILE A 226 -7.31 3.61 19.21
C ILE A 226 -6.13 4.54 18.87
N GLY A 227 -4.96 3.96 18.58
CA GLY A 227 -3.74 4.71 18.27
C GLY A 227 -2.80 4.88 19.46
N TYR A 228 -2.79 3.93 20.40
CA TYR A 228 -1.74 3.90 21.43
C TYR A 228 -0.36 3.71 20.78
N PRO A 229 0.66 4.47 21.20
CA PRO A 229 1.99 4.34 20.62
C PRO A 229 2.59 2.98 20.95
N MET A 230 3.18 2.34 19.95
CA MET A 230 3.98 1.12 20.09
C MET A 230 5.40 1.41 19.57
N PRO A 231 6.36 1.71 20.47
CA PRO A 231 7.74 2.01 20.09
C PRO A 231 8.38 0.85 19.32
N ALA A 232 9.21 1.19 18.34
CA ALA A 232 9.87 0.18 17.50
C ALA A 232 10.78 -0.75 18.32
N GLU A 233 11.39 -0.25 19.38
CA GLU A 233 12.24 -1.01 20.30
C GLU A 233 11.44 -2.10 21.02
N ARG A 234 10.21 -1.79 21.44
CA ARG A 234 9.32 -2.77 22.08
C ARG A 234 8.93 -3.86 21.10
N VAL A 235 8.60 -3.49 19.86
CA VAL A 235 8.29 -4.47 18.81
C VAL A 235 9.50 -5.35 18.51
N ARG A 236 10.71 -4.79 18.44
CA ARG A 236 11.94 -5.60 18.24
C ARG A 236 12.28 -6.52 19.42
N ALA A 237 11.70 -6.28 20.60
CA ALA A 237 11.83 -7.19 21.74
C ALA A 237 10.84 -8.38 21.67
N GLU A 238 9.81 -8.30 20.83
CA GLU A 238 8.92 -9.44 20.56
C GLU A 238 9.70 -10.59 19.89
N PRO A 239 9.29 -11.85 20.06
CA PRO A 239 9.95 -12.98 19.43
C PRO A 239 10.09 -12.81 17.91
N ALA A 240 11.33 -12.95 17.43
CA ALA A 240 11.63 -12.92 16.01
C ALA A 240 11.04 -14.14 15.29
N VAL A 241 10.47 -13.91 14.11
CA VAL A 241 10.14 -14.98 13.16
C VAL A 241 11.16 -14.94 12.04
N ARG A 242 12.03 -15.95 12.01
CA ARG A 242 13.00 -16.14 10.92
C ARG A 242 12.36 -16.89 9.75
N ASP A 243 12.45 -16.33 8.56
CA ASP A 243 11.99 -16.97 7.33
C ASP A 243 12.72 -16.40 6.09
N ARG A 244 12.50 -17.04 4.94
CA ARG A 244 12.74 -16.46 3.61
C ARG A 244 11.50 -15.68 3.22
N TRP A 245 11.56 -14.36 3.40
CA TRP A 245 10.44 -13.46 3.14
C TRP A 245 10.40 -13.09 1.66
N MET A 246 9.37 -13.55 0.96
CA MET A 246 9.12 -13.22 -0.44
C MET A 246 8.38 -11.90 -0.52
N THR A 247 8.94 -10.91 -1.21
CA THR A 247 8.22 -9.67 -1.50
C THR A 247 7.23 -9.91 -2.62
N LEU A 248 5.94 -9.85 -2.29
CA LEU A 248 4.88 -10.12 -3.25
C LEU A 248 4.39 -8.85 -3.94
N GLY A 249 4.46 -7.69 -3.30
CA GLY A 249 4.03 -6.44 -3.91
C GLY A 249 4.13 -5.25 -2.98
N THR A 250 3.91 -4.06 -3.55
CA THR A 250 4.01 -2.79 -2.84
C THR A 250 2.94 -1.83 -3.36
N ARG A 251 2.36 -1.01 -2.49
CA ARG A 251 1.41 0.05 -2.83
C ARG A 251 1.76 1.30 -2.05
N VAL A 252 1.67 2.45 -2.72
CA VAL A 252 1.86 3.76 -2.10
C VAL A 252 0.52 4.47 -2.10
N SER A 253 0.12 4.99 -0.93
CA SER A 253 -1.04 5.87 -0.78
C SER A 253 -0.59 7.24 -0.28
N GLU A 254 -1.38 8.28 -0.51
CA GLU A 254 -1.14 9.62 -0.01
C GLU A 254 -2.37 10.13 0.76
N GLU A 255 -2.15 10.71 1.94
CA GLU A 255 -3.16 11.41 2.74
C GLU A 255 -2.50 12.66 3.35
N ASP A 256 -3.00 13.86 3.05
CA ASP A 256 -2.48 15.14 3.58
C ASP A 256 -0.94 15.30 3.48
N ARG A 257 -0.38 15.01 2.29
CA ARG A 257 1.07 15.02 2.00
C ARG A 257 1.86 13.95 2.76
N LEU A 258 1.22 13.05 3.49
CA LEU A 258 1.82 11.86 4.08
C LEU A 258 1.68 10.71 3.09
N HIS A 259 2.79 10.32 2.47
CA HIS A 259 2.86 9.12 1.65
C HIS A 259 3.13 7.91 2.53
N THR A 260 2.34 6.86 2.38
CA THR A 260 2.50 5.58 3.08
C THR A 260 2.76 4.49 2.08
N ARG A 261 3.90 3.80 2.20
CA ARG A 261 4.23 2.61 1.43
C ARG A 261 3.94 1.37 2.25
N ARG A 262 3.08 0.51 1.72
CA ARG A 262 2.79 -0.82 2.26
C ARG A 262 3.44 -1.85 1.36
N THR A 263 4.23 -2.75 1.94
CA THR A 263 4.88 -3.85 1.22
C THR A 263 4.44 -5.16 1.84
N TRP A 264 3.91 -6.06 1.02
CA TRP A 264 3.42 -7.36 1.44
C TRP A 264 4.50 -8.43 1.24
N LEU A 265 4.70 -9.18 2.31
CA LEU A 265 5.67 -10.26 2.39
C LEU A 265 4.95 -11.55 2.76
N LEU A 266 5.42 -12.67 2.21
CA LEU A 266 4.98 -14.00 2.61
C LEU A 266 6.19 -14.82 3.03
N GLY A 267 6.14 -15.41 4.22
CA GLY A 267 7.17 -16.34 4.69
C GLY A 267 7.13 -17.63 3.88
N ARG A 268 8.24 -18.02 3.25
CA ARG A 268 8.26 -19.22 2.40
C ARG A 268 8.11 -20.52 3.19
N ARG A 269 8.62 -20.58 4.43
CA ARG A 269 8.52 -21.76 5.31
C ARG A 269 7.30 -21.69 6.21
N THR A 270 7.08 -20.54 6.85
CA THR A 270 6.01 -20.35 7.83
C THR A 270 4.66 -20.08 7.19
N ARG A 271 4.64 -19.70 5.89
CA ARG A 271 3.44 -19.27 5.14
C ARG A 271 2.69 -18.12 5.81
N ARG A 272 3.37 -17.42 6.71
CA ARG A 272 2.81 -16.31 7.46
C ARG A 272 2.89 -15.03 6.63
N TRP A 273 1.79 -14.30 6.58
CA TRP A 273 1.77 -12.95 6.02
C TRP A 273 2.51 -11.97 6.92
N ALA A 274 3.22 -11.03 6.31
CA ALA A 274 3.80 -9.88 6.97
C ALA A 274 3.60 -8.62 6.11
N GLN A 275 3.41 -7.47 6.74
CA GLN A 275 3.28 -6.18 6.09
C GLN A 275 4.27 -5.19 6.68
N LEU A 276 5.15 -4.66 5.83
CA LEU A 276 5.98 -3.52 6.16
C LEU A 276 5.22 -2.23 5.83
N VAL A 277 5.21 -1.28 6.77
CA VAL A 277 4.57 0.02 6.60
C VAL A 277 5.60 1.12 6.83
N GLU A 278 5.82 1.93 5.81
CA GLU A 278 6.77 3.04 5.81
C GLU A 278 6.05 4.34 5.48
N HIS A 279 6.50 5.43 6.10
CA HIS A 279 5.89 6.74 5.96
C HIS A 279 6.93 7.75 5.47
N SER A 280 6.52 8.63 4.56
CA SER A 280 7.30 9.76 4.07
C SER A 280 6.42 11.00 3.97
N PHE A 281 6.92 12.16 4.40
CA PHE A 281 6.18 13.42 4.34
C PHE A 281 6.66 14.29 3.18
N GLY A 282 5.71 14.85 2.42
CA GLY A 282 5.92 15.81 1.35
C GLY A 282 6.24 15.21 -0.02
N ALA A 283 6.92 14.07 -0.08
CA ALA A 283 7.19 13.34 -1.32
C ALA A 283 7.24 11.81 -1.08
N PRO A 284 6.94 10.96 -2.07
CA PRO A 284 6.93 9.50 -1.95
C PRO A 284 8.35 8.89 -2.00
N THR A 285 9.27 9.42 -1.19
CA THR A 285 10.65 8.93 -1.08
C THR A 285 10.79 8.03 0.14
N PHE A 286 11.05 6.75 -0.08
CA PHE A 286 11.14 5.75 0.97
C PHE A 286 12.52 5.08 1.01
N PRO A 287 13.03 4.70 2.20
CA PRO A 287 14.29 3.98 2.30
C PRO A 287 14.17 2.59 1.65
N VAL A 288 15.24 2.07 1.03
CA VAL A 288 15.21 0.72 0.43
C VAL A 288 15.42 -0.31 1.55
N THR A 289 14.33 -0.73 2.18
CA THR A 289 14.35 -1.60 3.37
C THR A 289 13.83 -3.00 3.13
N ALA A 290 13.04 -3.22 2.08
CA ALA A 290 12.55 -4.53 1.66
C ALA A 290 13.11 -4.86 0.26
N PRO A 291 13.36 -6.14 -0.06
CA PRO A 291 13.66 -6.53 -1.44
C PRO A 291 12.53 -6.10 -2.38
N PRO A 292 12.81 -5.73 -3.64
CA PRO A 292 11.76 -5.45 -4.61
C PRO A 292 10.87 -6.68 -4.87
N PRO A 293 9.63 -6.49 -5.35
CA PRO A 293 8.74 -7.60 -5.69
C PRO A 293 9.39 -8.62 -6.63
N GLY A 294 9.17 -9.91 -6.37
CA GLY A 294 9.81 -11.02 -7.07
C GLY A 294 11.16 -11.46 -6.50
N LEU A 295 11.70 -10.73 -5.51
CA LEU A 295 12.86 -11.15 -4.72
C LEU A 295 12.44 -11.60 -3.32
N MET A 296 13.26 -12.44 -2.71
CA MET A 296 13.17 -12.87 -1.32
C MET A 296 14.50 -12.69 -0.60
N VAL A 297 14.44 -12.62 0.73
CA VAL A 297 15.63 -12.56 1.59
C VAL A 297 15.39 -13.36 2.86
N GLU A 298 16.43 -14.05 3.35
CA GLU A 298 16.39 -14.68 4.66
C GLU A 298 16.62 -13.62 5.75
N ALA A 299 15.63 -13.42 6.61
CA ALA A 299 15.69 -12.41 7.67
C ALA A 299 14.76 -12.75 8.84
N ASP A 300 15.06 -12.12 9.96
CA ASP A 300 14.16 -12.05 11.11
C ASP A 300 13.17 -10.90 10.90
N VAL A 301 11.91 -11.12 11.25
CA VAL A 301 10.91 -10.05 11.40
C VAL A 301 10.26 -10.13 12.77
N HIS A 302 9.90 -8.98 13.31
CA HIS A 302 9.18 -8.86 14.57
C HIS A 302 7.78 -8.31 14.31
N PHE A 303 6.76 -9.03 14.75
CA PHE A 303 5.38 -8.64 14.55
C PHE A 303 4.94 -7.63 15.61
N TYR A 304 4.18 -6.62 15.18
CA TYR A 304 3.43 -5.81 16.12
C TYR A 304 2.39 -6.70 16.81
N PRO A 305 2.27 -6.65 18.15
CA PRO A 305 1.24 -7.40 18.88
C PRO A 305 -0.17 -7.07 18.39
N GLY A 306 -1.02 -8.09 18.25
CA GLY A 306 -2.39 -7.97 17.78
C GLY A 306 -3.08 -9.32 17.70
N ALA A 307 -4.40 -9.34 17.51
CA ALA A 307 -5.19 -10.57 17.40
C ALA A 307 -5.01 -11.26 16.04
N ALA A 308 -4.83 -10.46 14.98
CA ALA A 308 -4.44 -10.89 13.64
C ALA A 308 -3.12 -10.17 13.23
N PRO A 309 -1.97 -10.54 13.83
CA PRO A 309 -0.74 -9.78 13.71
C PRO A 309 -0.15 -9.86 12.29
N LEU A 310 -0.19 -8.72 11.59
CA LEU A 310 0.27 -8.58 10.21
C LEU A 310 1.45 -7.60 10.05
N ARG A 311 1.41 -6.46 10.73
CA ARG A 311 2.46 -5.43 10.62
C ARG A 311 3.77 -5.92 11.24
N VAL A 312 4.90 -5.67 10.58
CA VAL A 312 6.23 -6.09 11.06
C VAL A 312 7.27 -4.97 11.05
N LEU A 313 8.35 -5.21 11.80
CA LEU A 313 9.65 -4.56 11.64
C LEU A 313 10.71 -5.59 11.22
N TRP A 314 11.67 -5.16 10.41
CA TRP A 314 12.86 -5.94 10.12
C TRP A 314 13.75 -6.11 11.35
N GLY A 315 14.21 -7.33 11.57
CA GLY A 315 15.30 -7.70 12.48
C GLY A 315 16.61 -7.92 11.72
N ALA A 316 17.39 -8.94 12.12
CA ALA A 316 18.64 -9.28 11.46
C ALA A 316 18.41 -9.90 10.07
N ARG A 317 19.26 -9.55 9.10
CA ARG A 317 19.29 -10.18 7.77
C ARG A 317 20.37 -11.26 7.76
N HIS A 318 20.05 -12.41 7.19
CA HIS A 318 20.89 -13.62 7.19
C HIS A 318 21.33 -14.06 5.79
N GLY A 319 20.94 -13.33 4.74
CA GLY A 319 21.30 -13.65 3.36
C GLY A 319 21.21 -12.44 2.42
N THR A 320 21.67 -12.65 1.18
CA THR A 320 21.47 -11.70 0.08
C THR A 320 20.09 -11.89 -0.54
N GLU A 321 19.63 -10.86 -1.24
CA GLU A 321 18.37 -10.91 -1.97
C GLU A 321 18.51 -11.83 -3.19
N GLU A 322 17.53 -12.71 -3.40
CA GLU A 322 17.52 -13.71 -4.47
C GLU A 322 16.13 -13.77 -5.13
N PRO A 323 16.04 -14.07 -6.44
CA PRO A 323 14.74 -14.21 -7.09
C PRO A 323 14.01 -15.48 -6.63
N PHE A 324 12.68 -15.42 -6.58
CA PHE A 324 11.84 -16.62 -6.46
C PHE A 324 11.01 -16.83 -7.72
N THR A 325 10.92 -18.08 -8.15
CA THR A 325 10.15 -18.51 -9.33
C THR A 325 9.00 -19.44 -8.98
N THR A 326 8.73 -19.63 -7.68
CA THR A 326 7.66 -20.49 -7.16
C THR A 326 7.10 -19.90 -5.87
N LEU A 327 5.80 -20.08 -5.65
CA LEU A 327 5.14 -19.82 -4.37
C LEU A 327 5.04 -21.13 -3.54
N PRO A 328 4.94 -21.07 -2.20
CA PRO A 328 4.76 -22.26 -1.36
C PRO A 328 3.51 -23.03 -1.79
N ALA A 329 3.54 -24.36 -1.82
CA ALA A 329 2.33 -25.15 -2.11
C ALA A 329 1.28 -24.93 -1.00
N PRO A 330 -0.02 -24.87 -1.31
CA PRO A 330 -1.06 -24.79 -0.27
C PRO A 330 -1.21 -26.15 0.46
N ASP A 331 -1.79 -26.13 1.66
CA ASP A 331 -2.17 -27.37 2.37
C ASP A 331 -3.52 -27.94 1.87
N GLU A 332 -4.37 -27.11 1.27
CA GLU A 332 -5.68 -27.47 0.70
C GLU A 332 -5.87 -26.91 -0.72
N THR A 333 -6.97 -27.25 -1.39
CA THR A 333 -7.37 -26.62 -2.67
C THR A 333 -7.58 -25.11 -2.47
N GLY A 334 -6.56 -24.33 -2.85
CA GLY A 334 -6.65 -22.87 -2.90
C GLY A 334 -7.70 -22.38 -3.91
N GLY A 335 -8.10 -21.11 -3.80
CA GLY A 335 -9.12 -20.52 -4.68
C GLY A 335 -9.90 -19.42 -3.97
N CYS A 336 -11.04 -19.03 -4.54
CA CYS A 336 -11.86 -17.94 -4.03
C CYS A 336 -12.45 -18.23 -2.63
N PRO A 337 -13.00 -19.43 -2.33
CA PRO A 337 -13.54 -19.74 -1.00
C PRO A 337 -12.48 -19.72 0.11
N ALA A 338 -11.29 -20.28 -0.16
CA ALA A 338 -10.21 -20.35 0.83
C ALA A 338 -9.73 -18.94 1.22
N ALA A 339 -9.61 -18.03 0.26
CA ALA A 339 -9.24 -16.63 0.53
C ALA A 339 -10.28 -15.92 1.43
N LEU A 340 -11.57 -16.20 1.25
CA LEU A 340 -12.64 -15.66 2.09
C LEU A 340 -12.66 -16.29 3.49
N ALA A 341 -12.36 -17.57 3.60
CA ALA A 341 -12.24 -18.25 4.89
C ALA A 341 -11.08 -17.70 5.73
N ASP A 342 -9.91 -17.47 5.12
CA ASP A 342 -8.76 -16.83 5.77
C ASP A 342 -9.10 -15.41 6.27
N TYR A 343 -9.82 -14.64 5.46
CA TYR A 343 -10.32 -13.32 5.85
C TYR A 343 -11.31 -13.41 7.02
N ALA A 344 -12.26 -14.35 6.97
CA ALA A 344 -13.25 -14.54 8.01
C ALA A 344 -12.59 -14.91 9.35
N ALA A 345 -11.57 -15.76 9.33
CA ALA A 345 -10.77 -16.11 10.51
C ALA A 345 -10.03 -14.90 11.09
N ALA A 346 -9.40 -14.08 10.23
CA ALA A 346 -8.73 -12.85 10.65
C ALA A 346 -9.73 -11.83 11.24
N LEU A 347 -10.90 -11.68 10.60
CA LEU A 347 -11.95 -10.76 11.05
C LEU A 347 -12.59 -11.21 12.36
N ALA A 348 -12.73 -12.52 12.58
CA ALA A 348 -13.19 -13.07 13.86
C ALA A 348 -12.21 -12.77 15.00
N ALA A 349 -10.90 -12.74 14.71
CA ALA A 349 -9.88 -12.36 15.68
C ALA A 349 -9.82 -10.84 15.93
N ASP A 350 -9.96 -10.03 14.88
CA ASP A 350 -9.97 -8.56 14.96
C ASP A 350 -11.17 -7.98 14.14
N PRO A 351 -12.30 -7.66 14.80
CA PRO A 351 -13.51 -7.17 14.15
C PRO A 351 -13.36 -5.82 13.42
N TRP A 352 -12.28 -5.07 13.68
CA TRP A 352 -12.04 -3.75 13.10
C TRP A 352 -11.07 -3.79 11.91
N LEU A 353 -10.64 -4.97 11.46
CA LEU A 353 -9.83 -5.09 10.25
C LEU A 353 -10.50 -4.36 9.09
N ARG A 354 -9.71 -3.61 8.30
CA ARG A 354 -10.20 -2.91 7.11
C ARG A 354 -9.91 -3.66 5.82
N SER A 355 -8.81 -4.41 5.83
CA SER A 355 -8.41 -5.28 4.74
C SER A 355 -7.59 -6.45 5.26
N TRP A 356 -7.45 -7.48 4.44
CA TRP A 356 -6.58 -8.61 4.73
C TRP A 356 -5.84 -9.05 3.46
N PRO A 357 -4.55 -9.38 3.51
CA PRO A 357 -3.84 -9.89 2.35
C PRO A 357 -4.39 -11.24 1.93
N VAL A 358 -4.56 -11.41 0.63
CA VAL A 358 -5.00 -12.67 0.02
C VAL A 358 -4.07 -13.05 -1.11
N LEU A 359 -3.91 -14.36 -1.29
CA LEU A 359 -3.20 -14.97 -2.40
C LEU A 359 -4.15 -15.98 -3.02
N VAL A 360 -4.78 -15.58 -4.13
CA VAL A 360 -5.81 -16.36 -4.81
C VAL A 360 -5.16 -17.07 -5.99
N ARG A 361 -5.12 -18.40 -5.93
CA ARG A 361 -4.42 -19.25 -6.91
C ARG A 361 -5.36 -19.74 -8.00
N GLU A 362 -4.79 -20.08 -9.15
CA GLU A 362 -5.50 -20.72 -10.25
C GLU A 362 -6.77 -19.95 -10.66
N VAL A 363 -6.65 -18.61 -10.73
CA VAL A 363 -7.75 -17.73 -11.11
C VAL A 363 -7.53 -17.08 -12.46
N VAL A 364 -8.61 -16.88 -13.19
CA VAL A 364 -8.66 -16.13 -14.44
C VAL A 364 -9.32 -14.78 -14.18
N PRO A 365 -8.63 -13.65 -14.43
CA PRO A 365 -9.21 -12.33 -14.41
C PRO A 365 -10.25 -12.13 -15.52
N VAL A 366 -11.38 -11.54 -15.16
CA VAL A 366 -12.52 -11.25 -16.03
C VAL A 366 -12.87 -9.77 -15.92
N ALA A 367 -13.00 -9.13 -17.08
CA ALA A 367 -13.42 -7.74 -17.23
C ALA A 367 -14.23 -7.61 -18.52
N GLU A 368 -15.41 -8.26 -18.55
CA GLU A 368 -16.35 -8.24 -19.67
C GLU A 368 -17.71 -7.75 -19.16
N ASP A 369 -18.41 -6.95 -19.97
CA ASP A 369 -19.65 -6.28 -19.63
C ASP A 369 -19.56 -5.50 -18.29
N ASP A 370 -20.42 -5.80 -17.34
CA ASP A 370 -20.43 -5.23 -15.98
C ASP A 370 -19.68 -6.11 -14.96
N VAL A 371 -19.11 -7.25 -15.37
CA VAL A 371 -18.43 -8.19 -14.48
C VAL A 371 -16.93 -7.89 -14.41
N ARG A 372 -16.46 -7.56 -13.22
CA ARG A 372 -15.04 -7.37 -12.90
C ARG A 372 -14.68 -8.27 -11.74
N ALA A 373 -13.98 -9.38 -12.01
CA ALA A 373 -13.70 -10.39 -11.01
C ALA A 373 -12.43 -11.19 -11.33
N VAL A 374 -11.95 -11.94 -10.34
CA VAL A 374 -11.08 -13.11 -10.56
C VAL A 374 -11.91 -14.37 -10.34
N VAL A 375 -11.78 -15.34 -11.23
CA VAL A 375 -12.64 -16.53 -11.28
C VAL A 375 -11.78 -17.78 -11.19
N ASP A 376 -12.03 -18.65 -10.22
CA ASP A 376 -11.30 -19.92 -10.11
C ASP A 376 -11.88 -21.01 -11.05
N SER A 377 -11.20 -22.16 -11.09
CA SER A 377 -11.59 -23.30 -11.93
C SER A 377 -12.99 -23.87 -11.65
N THR A 378 -13.58 -23.55 -10.49
CA THR A 378 -14.93 -23.99 -10.11
C THR A 378 -16.01 -23.00 -10.57
N GLY A 379 -15.61 -21.84 -11.10
CA GLY A 379 -16.50 -20.73 -11.43
C GLY A 379 -16.78 -19.79 -10.25
N ALA A 380 -16.16 -20.01 -9.08
CA ALA A 380 -16.28 -19.11 -7.95
C ALA A 380 -15.51 -17.81 -8.23
N ALA A 381 -16.14 -16.67 -7.96
CA ALA A 381 -15.67 -15.37 -8.37
C ALA A 381 -15.50 -14.39 -7.19
N LEU A 382 -14.38 -13.66 -7.17
CA LEU A 382 -14.16 -12.53 -6.27
C LEU A 382 -14.18 -11.22 -7.05
N PRO A 383 -15.07 -10.26 -6.71
CA PRO A 383 -15.15 -8.99 -7.41
C PRO A 383 -13.88 -8.16 -7.22
N LEU A 384 -13.44 -7.49 -8.28
CA LEU A 384 -12.30 -6.59 -8.28
C LEU A 384 -12.75 -5.14 -8.00
N VAL A 385 -12.09 -4.46 -7.08
CA VAL A 385 -12.32 -3.04 -6.73
C VAL A 385 -11.03 -2.24 -6.81
N ASP A 386 -11.16 -0.91 -6.88
CA ASP A 386 -10.10 0.06 -7.24
C ASP A 386 -9.32 -0.30 -8.52
N PHE A 387 -9.93 -1.08 -9.40
CA PHE A 387 -9.25 -1.66 -10.54
C PHE A 387 -9.52 -0.85 -11.81
N ALA A 388 -8.84 0.30 -11.90
CA ALA A 388 -9.02 1.28 -12.97
C ALA A 388 -8.55 0.75 -14.34
N ARG A 389 -7.57 -0.16 -14.38
CA ARG A 389 -7.02 -0.69 -15.64
C ARG A 389 -7.02 -2.21 -15.68
N PRO A 390 -8.17 -2.82 -16.00
CA PRO A 390 -8.27 -4.27 -16.00
C PRO A 390 -7.32 -4.97 -16.97
N TRP A 391 -6.86 -4.23 -17.96
CA TRP A 391 -6.14 -4.76 -19.08
C TRP A 391 -4.73 -5.24 -18.77
N GLN A 392 -4.06 -4.71 -17.74
CA GLN A 392 -2.73 -5.20 -17.37
C GLN A 392 -2.84 -6.64 -16.85
N LEU A 393 -3.77 -6.87 -15.93
CA LEU A 393 -4.08 -8.20 -15.40
C LEU A 393 -4.60 -9.16 -16.49
N LEU A 394 -5.52 -8.70 -17.34
CA LEU A 394 -6.01 -9.48 -18.48
C LEU A 394 -4.91 -9.76 -19.51
N GLY A 395 -3.93 -8.87 -19.69
CA GLY A 395 -2.80 -9.07 -20.59
C GLY A 395 -1.82 -10.11 -20.09
N ILE A 396 -1.53 -10.09 -18.77
CA ILE A 396 -0.69 -11.08 -18.09
C ILE A 396 -1.32 -12.47 -18.12
N SER A 397 -2.59 -12.58 -17.72
CA SER A 397 -3.30 -13.87 -17.71
C SER A 397 -3.65 -14.34 -19.12
N GLY A 398 -4.24 -13.44 -19.91
CA GLY A 398 -4.72 -13.73 -21.24
C GLY A 398 -5.72 -14.88 -21.32
N GLY A 399 -6.51 -15.05 -20.25
CA GLY A 399 -7.50 -16.12 -20.09
C GLY A 399 -6.93 -17.42 -19.51
N HIS A 400 -5.64 -17.47 -19.16
CA HIS A 400 -5.06 -18.60 -18.43
C HIS A 400 -5.06 -18.37 -16.92
N PRO A 401 -5.15 -19.43 -16.10
CA PRO A 401 -5.02 -19.32 -14.66
C PRO A 401 -3.70 -18.67 -14.24
N VAL A 402 -3.79 -17.72 -13.31
CA VAL A 402 -2.66 -17.04 -12.66
C VAL A 402 -2.87 -17.03 -11.15
N THR A 403 -1.85 -16.64 -10.39
CA THR A 403 -2.02 -16.33 -8.97
C THR A 403 -2.10 -14.82 -8.78
N VAL A 404 -3.18 -14.34 -8.18
CA VAL A 404 -3.38 -12.92 -7.85
C VAL A 404 -3.08 -12.68 -6.38
N VAL A 405 -2.21 -11.72 -6.11
CA VAL A 405 -1.94 -11.21 -4.77
C VAL A 405 -2.65 -9.89 -4.62
N GLY A 406 -3.42 -9.73 -3.55
CA GLY A 406 -4.19 -8.52 -3.32
C GLY A 406 -4.58 -8.32 -1.87
N GLU A 407 -5.39 -7.29 -1.65
CA GLU A 407 -6.07 -7.06 -0.39
C GLU A 407 -7.56 -7.29 -0.55
N TRP A 408 -8.13 -8.13 0.29
CA TRP A 408 -9.58 -8.25 0.39
C TRP A 408 -10.12 -7.15 1.32
N THR A 409 -11.11 -6.41 0.84
CA THR A 409 -11.84 -5.38 1.58
C THR A 409 -13.34 -5.71 1.62
N PRO A 410 -14.15 -5.00 2.43
CA PRO A 410 -15.60 -5.16 2.39
C PRO A 410 -16.21 -4.92 1.00
N ASP A 411 -15.58 -4.09 0.17
CA ASP A 411 -16.06 -3.80 -1.18
C ASP A 411 -15.62 -4.88 -2.18
N GLY A 412 -14.39 -5.40 -2.06
CA GLY A 412 -13.92 -6.53 -2.87
C GLY A 412 -12.40 -6.69 -2.84
N LEU A 413 -11.87 -7.41 -3.83
CA LEU A 413 -10.44 -7.65 -3.99
C LEU A 413 -9.78 -6.46 -4.68
N ILE A 414 -8.78 -5.85 -4.04
CA ILE A 414 -7.87 -4.89 -4.67
C ILE A 414 -6.60 -5.63 -5.10
N PRO A 415 -6.35 -5.81 -6.41
CA PRO A 415 -5.12 -6.41 -6.89
C PRO A 415 -3.89 -5.58 -6.51
N ILE A 416 -2.82 -6.25 -6.10
CA ILE A 416 -1.50 -5.62 -5.89
C ILE A 416 -0.52 -6.13 -6.93
N SER A 417 -0.48 -7.45 -7.14
CA SER A 417 0.42 -8.08 -8.08
C SER A 417 -0.11 -9.41 -8.58
N VAL A 418 0.53 -9.90 -9.64
CA VAL A 418 0.22 -11.16 -10.30
C VAL A 418 1.48 -11.98 -10.35
N PHE A 419 1.38 -13.22 -9.90
CA PHE A 419 2.42 -14.22 -10.10
C PHE A 419 2.02 -15.13 -11.26
N ALA A 420 2.79 -15.07 -12.35
CA ALA A 420 2.58 -15.82 -13.57
C ALA A 420 3.93 -16.23 -14.16
N LEU A 421 4.03 -17.47 -14.66
CA LEU A 421 5.23 -17.99 -15.33
C LEU A 421 6.55 -17.83 -14.52
N GLY A 422 6.46 -17.88 -13.19
CA GLY A 422 7.63 -17.73 -12.31
C GLY A 422 8.06 -16.28 -12.07
N GLU A 423 7.30 -15.29 -12.51
CA GLU A 423 7.58 -13.88 -12.33
C GLU A 423 6.46 -13.16 -11.57
N ILE A 424 6.82 -12.08 -10.86
CA ILE A 424 5.86 -11.14 -10.27
C ILE A 424 5.76 -9.91 -11.17
N HIS A 425 4.51 -9.55 -11.46
CA HIS A 425 4.14 -8.33 -12.17
C HIS A 425 3.24 -7.47 -11.27
N ALA A 426 3.45 -6.16 -11.25
CA ALA A 426 2.49 -5.25 -10.60
C ALA A 426 1.12 -5.36 -11.31
N ALA A 427 0.05 -5.29 -10.53
CA ALA A 427 -1.31 -5.37 -11.08
C ALA A 427 -1.75 -4.06 -11.74
N ASP A 428 -1.19 -2.93 -11.32
CA ASP A 428 -1.39 -1.58 -11.88
C ASP A 428 -0.04 -0.83 -12.00
N ASP A 429 0.02 0.17 -12.89
CA ASP A 429 1.18 1.08 -13.03
C ASP A 429 1.10 2.17 -11.93
N ALA A 430 2.08 2.21 -11.04
CA ALA A 430 2.05 3.01 -9.80
C ALA A 430 1.98 4.54 -10.00
N ASP A 431 2.22 5.03 -11.23
CA ASP A 431 2.29 6.45 -11.58
C ASP A 431 0.98 7.00 -12.18
N ALA A 432 -0.05 6.17 -12.36
CA ALA A 432 -1.34 6.62 -12.89
C ALA A 432 -2.27 7.09 -11.75
N PRO A 433 -2.90 8.28 -11.84
CA PRO A 433 -3.91 8.67 -10.87
C PRO A 433 -5.08 7.68 -10.93
N PRO A 434 -5.68 7.30 -9.78
CA PRO A 434 -6.85 6.44 -9.77
C PRO A 434 -7.98 7.14 -10.55
N GLU A 435 -8.49 6.47 -11.58
CA GLU A 435 -9.71 6.93 -12.23
C GLU A 435 -10.88 6.64 -11.27
N PRO A 436 -11.79 7.59 -11.00
CA PRO A 436 -12.90 7.34 -10.11
C PRO A 436 -13.73 6.19 -10.69
N LEU A 437 -13.81 5.09 -9.93
CA LEU A 437 -14.72 4.01 -10.23
C LEU A 437 -16.13 4.60 -10.31
N ARG A 438 -16.73 4.54 -11.49
CA ARG A 438 -18.19 4.64 -11.59
C ARG A 438 -18.74 3.32 -11.05
N VAL A 439 -19.00 3.29 -9.75
CA VAL A 439 -19.90 2.30 -9.16
C VAL A 439 -21.29 2.66 -9.69
N THR A 440 -21.67 2.08 -10.82
CA THR A 440 -23.06 2.02 -11.27
C THR A 440 -23.76 0.90 -10.52
N GLU A 441 -23.83 1.01 -9.20
CA GLU A 441 -24.82 0.28 -8.42
C GLU A 441 -25.80 1.31 -7.88
N THR A 442 -27.07 1.16 -8.28
CA THR A 442 -28.18 1.74 -7.54
C THR A 442 -28.04 1.27 -6.10
N ALA A 443 -27.87 2.20 -5.15
CA ALA A 443 -27.71 1.84 -3.74
C ALA A 443 -28.85 0.88 -3.34
N PRO A 444 -28.54 -0.27 -2.70
CA PRO A 444 -29.58 -1.19 -2.27
C PRO A 444 -30.55 -0.47 -1.35
N ALA A 445 -31.82 -0.89 -1.35
CA ALA A 445 -32.81 -0.33 -0.44
C ALA A 445 -32.28 -0.45 1.01
N PRO A 446 -32.38 0.61 1.83
CA PRO A 446 -31.81 0.61 3.17
C PRO A 446 -32.49 -0.48 3.99
N ASP A 447 -31.67 -1.32 4.61
CA ASP A 447 -32.15 -2.31 5.58
C ASP A 447 -32.82 -1.63 6.80
N ASP A 448 -33.48 -2.43 7.64
CA ASP A 448 -34.27 -1.92 8.76
C ASP A 448 -33.42 -1.07 9.73
N LEU A 449 -32.24 -1.56 10.15
CA LEU A 449 -31.36 -0.80 11.06
C LEU A 449 -30.91 0.52 10.44
N THR A 450 -30.59 0.55 9.14
CA THR A 450 -30.20 1.78 8.44
C THR A 450 -31.37 2.75 8.37
N SER A 451 -32.58 2.23 8.10
CA SER A 451 -33.82 3.02 8.09
C SER A 451 -34.15 3.57 9.48
N VAL A 452 -33.98 2.78 10.54
CA VAL A 452 -34.15 3.17 11.94
C VAL A 452 -33.12 4.23 12.32
N ALA A 453 -31.85 4.05 11.95
CA ALA A 453 -30.80 5.04 12.22
C ALA A 453 -31.02 6.34 11.45
N LEU A 454 -31.50 6.29 10.19
CA LEU A 454 -31.86 7.47 9.42
C LEU A 454 -33.01 8.25 10.09
N LEU A 455 -34.05 7.53 10.50
CA LEU A 455 -35.22 8.10 11.17
C LEU A 455 -34.97 8.42 12.64
N GLY A 456 -33.95 7.88 13.29
CA GLY A 456 -33.72 8.04 14.72
C GLY A 456 -34.57 7.11 15.60
N THR A 457 -33.96 6.55 16.65
CA THR A 457 -34.63 5.61 17.55
C THR A 457 -35.76 6.21 18.38
N ALA A 458 -35.82 7.55 18.47
CA ALA A 458 -36.96 8.25 19.08
C ALA A 458 -38.26 8.09 18.27
N ARG A 459 -38.17 7.79 16.96
CA ARG A 459 -39.30 7.68 16.04
C ARG A 459 -39.62 6.24 15.63
N ARG A 460 -38.63 5.35 15.61
CA ARG A 460 -38.78 3.96 15.17
C ARG A 460 -37.86 3.05 15.97
N ALA A 461 -38.38 1.91 16.43
CA ALA A 461 -37.57 0.85 17.01
C ALA A 461 -37.08 -0.11 15.91
N PRO A 462 -35.88 -0.72 16.05
CA PRO A 462 -35.44 -1.75 15.12
C PRO A 462 -36.33 -3.00 15.24
N ASP A 463 -36.62 -3.63 14.11
CA ASP A 463 -37.32 -4.91 14.06
C ASP A 463 -36.28 -6.06 14.09
N PRO A 464 -36.19 -6.83 15.18
CA PRO A 464 -35.24 -7.94 15.28
C PRO A 464 -35.47 -9.02 14.22
N ALA A 465 -36.69 -9.17 13.68
CA ALA A 465 -37.00 -10.16 12.66
C ALA A 465 -36.38 -9.83 11.29
N SER A 466 -35.96 -8.58 11.09
CA SER A 466 -35.27 -8.13 9.88
C SER A 466 -33.78 -8.50 9.85
N LEU A 467 -33.20 -8.89 11.01
CA LEU A 467 -31.80 -9.25 11.12
C LEU A 467 -31.56 -10.71 10.70
N PRO A 468 -30.37 -11.05 10.18
CA PRO A 468 -30.00 -12.46 9.98
C PRO A 468 -30.17 -13.25 11.28
N ALA A 469 -30.74 -14.45 11.23
CA ALA A 469 -31.12 -15.21 12.44
C ALA A 469 -29.98 -15.37 13.49
N PRO A 470 -28.71 -15.63 13.12
CA PRO A 470 -27.61 -15.66 14.10
C PRO A 470 -27.38 -14.30 14.77
N VAL A 471 -27.54 -13.19 14.03
CA VAL A 471 -27.41 -11.83 14.54
C VAL A 471 -28.59 -11.50 15.46
N ALA A 472 -29.82 -11.81 15.04
CA ALA A 472 -31.03 -11.59 15.82
C ALA A 472 -30.98 -12.28 17.20
N ALA A 473 -30.48 -13.52 17.24
CA ALA A 473 -30.36 -14.29 18.48
C ALA A 473 -29.40 -13.65 19.50
N VAL A 474 -28.34 -12.99 19.03
CA VAL A 474 -27.39 -12.25 19.89
C VAL A 474 -27.98 -10.89 20.25
N ALA A 475 -28.54 -10.18 19.27
CA ALA A 475 -29.14 -8.85 19.44
C ALA A 475 -30.28 -8.86 20.48
N ALA A 476 -31.08 -9.93 20.53
CA ALA A 476 -32.15 -10.10 21.51
C ALA A 476 -31.67 -10.15 22.98
N ARG A 477 -30.37 -10.36 23.21
CA ARG A 477 -29.76 -10.37 24.56
C ARG A 477 -29.19 -9.01 24.96
N LEU A 478 -29.18 -8.05 24.04
CA LEU A 478 -28.67 -6.71 24.31
C LEU A 478 -29.72 -5.95 25.11
N THR A 479 -29.42 -5.66 26.37
CA THR A 479 -30.29 -4.93 27.29
C THR A 479 -29.79 -3.51 27.51
N VAL A 480 -29.57 -2.78 26.42
CA VAL A 480 -29.02 -1.41 26.43
C VAL A 480 -30.05 -0.39 25.92
N ASP A 481 -29.74 0.90 26.09
CA ASP A 481 -30.53 2.03 25.55
C ASP A 481 -30.76 1.84 24.02
N PRO A 482 -31.94 2.13 23.44
CA PRO A 482 -32.24 1.82 22.05
C PRO A 482 -31.21 2.27 20.99
N PRO A 483 -30.58 3.46 21.09
CA PRO A 483 -29.50 3.84 20.18
C PRO A 483 -28.29 2.90 20.23
N LEU A 484 -27.93 2.41 21.42
CA LEU A 484 -26.85 1.45 21.61
C LEU A 484 -27.24 0.08 21.03
N THR A 485 -28.49 -0.36 21.21
CA THR A 485 -28.98 -1.60 20.59
C THR A 485 -28.85 -1.56 19.07
N VAL A 486 -29.13 -0.42 18.44
CA VAL A 486 -28.94 -0.23 16.99
C VAL A 486 -27.46 -0.29 16.61
N LEU A 487 -26.58 0.39 17.36
CA LEU A 487 -25.12 0.37 17.10
C LEU A 487 -24.51 -1.03 17.27
N GLU A 488 -24.84 -1.74 18.35
CA GLU A 488 -24.36 -3.10 18.61
C GLU A 488 -24.92 -4.10 17.59
N SER A 489 -26.20 -4.01 17.25
CA SER A 489 -26.82 -4.85 16.21
C SER A 489 -26.21 -4.59 14.84
N ALA A 490 -25.92 -3.33 14.52
CA ALA A 490 -25.24 -2.96 13.27
C ALA A 490 -23.80 -3.49 13.23
N ALA A 491 -23.07 -3.47 14.36
CA ALA A 491 -21.71 -4.01 14.46
C ALA A 491 -21.71 -5.53 14.23
N LEU A 492 -22.64 -6.25 14.88
CA LEU A 492 -22.82 -7.70 14.70
C LEU A 492 -23.18 -8.05 13.25
N ARG A 493 -24.13 -7.32 12.67
CA ARG A 493 -24.56 -7.49 11.28
C ARG A 493 -23.41 -7.24 10.30
N GLU A 494 -22.62 -6.20 10.52
CA GLU A 494 -21.50 -5.85 9.64
C GLU A 494 -20.42 -6.94 9.67
N VAL A 495 -20.06 -7.44 10.85
CA VAL A 495 -19.12 -8.57 10.97
C VAL A 495 -19.71 -9.83 10.33
N TYR A 496 -20.99 -10.12 10.54
CA TYR A 496 -21.68 -11.26 9.93
C TYR A 496 -21.64 -11.22 8.40
N HIS A 497 -22.01 -10.10 7.78
CA HIS A 497 -21.99 -9.99 6.32
C HIS A 497 -20.59 -10.06 5.73
N ARG A 498 -19.60 -9.47 6.42
CA ARG A 498 -18.21 -9.47 5.95
C ARG A 498 -17.56 -10.86 6.10
N ALA A 499 -17.74 -11.52 7.24
CA ALA A 499 -17.19 -12.85 7.48
C ALA A 499 -17.94 -13.95 6.72
N GLY A 500 -19.26 -13.79 6.53
CA GLY A 500 -20.13 -14.73 5.82
C GLY A 500 -20.22 -14.52 4.31
N ARG A 501 -19.37 -13.65 3.73
CA ARG A 501 -19.38 -13.41 2.28
C ARG A 501 -18.96 -14.68 1.55
N LEU A 502 -19.81 -15.13 0.64
CA LEU A 502 -19.52 -16.23 -0.27
C LEU A 502 -18.99 -15.67 -1.59
N PRO A 503 -18.20 -16.44 -2.34
CA PRO A 503 -17.80 -16.00 -3.68
C PRO A 503 -19.03 -15.90 -4.57
N GLY A 504 -19.00 -14.94 -5.49
CA GLY A 504 -19.96 -14.89 -6.59
C GLY A 504 -19.71 -16.02 -7.58
N THR A 505 -20.40 -15.97 -8.72
CA THR A 505 -20.15 -16.90 -9.83
C THR A 505 -19.92 -16.11 -11.12
N ALA A 506 -18.98 -16.57 -11.93
CA ALA A 506 -18.72 -16.03 -13.26
C ALA A 506 -18.04 -17.11 -14.12
N THR A 507 -18.07 -16.90 -15.44
CA THR A 507 -17.42 -17.80 -16.40
C THR A 507 -16.12 -17.16 -16.89
N PRO A 508 -14.99 -17.87 -16.84
CA PRO A 508 -13.74 -17.34 -17.36
C PRO A 508 -13.79 -17.25 -18.90
N PRO A 509 -13.14 -16.24 -19.51
CA PRO A 509 -13.06 -16.12 -20.96
C PRO A 509 -12.26 -17.27 -21.59
N ALA A 510 -12.55 -17.58 -22.85
CA ALA A 510 -11.70 -18.47 -23.64
C ALA A 510 -10.25 -17.92 -23.70
N PRO A 511 -9.22 -18.73 -23.44
CA PRO A 511 -7.83 -18.30 -23.47
C PRO A 511 -7.41 -17.72 -24.82
N ALA A 512 -6.44 -16.80 -24.84
CA ALA A 512 -5.90 -16.34 -26.11
C ALA A 512 -5.12 -17.46 -26.82
N PRO A 513 -5.20 -17.54 -28.16
CA PRO A 513 -4.40 -18.47 -28.92
C PRO A 513 -2.91 -18.25 -28.73
N ASP A 514 -2.13 -19.32 -28.77
CA ASP A 514 -0.68 -19.27 -28.72
C ASP A 514 -0.11 -18.44 -29.90
N ASP A 515 0.94 -17.67 -29.61
CA ASP A 515 1.72 -16.95 -30.62
C ASP A 515 3.06 -17.67 -30.82
N PRO A 516 3.30 -18.34 -31.96
CA PRO A 516 4.49 -19.16 -32.16
C PRO A 516 5.77 -18.33 -32.35
N ARG A 517 5.65 -17.02 -32.56
CA ARG A 517 6.79 -16.12 -32.79
C ARG A 517 7.70 -16.03 -31.57
N PRO A 518 9.01 -15.79 -31.70
CA PRO A 518 9.92 -15.72 -30.55
C PRO A 518 9.56 -14.60 -29.57
N LEU A 519 9.78 -14.81 -28.27
CA LEU A 519 9.52 -13.80 -27.24
C LEU A 519 10.57 -12.69 -27.32
N LEU A 520 10.15 -11.44 -27.22
CA LEU A 520 11.06 -10.30 -27.10
C LEU A 520 11.97 -10.47 -25.88
N PRO A 521 13.31 -10.41 -26.01
CA PRO A 521 14.23 -10.58 -24.89
C PRO A 521 13.95 -9.61 -23.73
N ARG A 522 14.05 -10.09 -22.49
CA ARG A 522 13.65 -9.34 -21.28
C ARG A 522 14.25 -7.92 -21.19
N ARG A 523 15.53 -7.76 -21.48
CA ARG A 523 16.21 -6.43 -21.47
C ARG A 523 15.67 -5.50 -22.55
N ALA A 524 15.34 -6.03 -23.73
CA ALA A 524 14.75 -5.26 -24.82
C ALA A 524 13.30 -4.85 -24.47
N ALA A 525 12.53 -5.74 -23.84
CA ALA A 525 11.18 -5.44 -23.36
C ALA A 525 11.16 -4.36 -22.28
N GLN A 526 12.06 -4.44 -21.29
CA GLN A 526 12.23 -3.40 -20.26
C GLN A 526 12.56 -2.05 -20.88
N ARG A 527 13.54 -2.02 -21.79
CA ARG A 527 13.93 -0.79 -22.50
C ARG A 527 12.77 -0.22 -23.32
N LEU A 528 12.01 -1.06 -24.03
CA LEU A 528 10.84 -0.62 -24.78
C LEU A 528 9.78 -0.02 -23.84
N SER A 529 9.47 -0.67 -22.71
CA SER A 529 8.51 -0.16 -21.73
C SER A 529 8.90 1.24 -21.23
N ASP A 530 10.17 1.46 -20.90
CA ASP A 530 10.68 2.77 -20.49
C ASP A 530 10.58 3.82 -21.61
N MET A 531 10.91 3.43 -22.85
CA MET A 531 10.79 4.31 -24.03
C MET A 531 9.33 4.69 -24.32
N LEU A 532 8.39 3.77 -24.15
CA LEU A 532 6.96 4.03 -24.29
C LEU A 532 6.46 5.01 -23.23
N ARG A 533 6.83 4.81 -21.95
CA ARG A 533 6.49 5.75 -20.85
C ARG A 533 7.06 7.14 -21.09
N ALA A 534 8.31 7.22 -21.53
CA ALA A 534 8.99 8.49 -21.81
C ALA A 534 8.56 9.13 -23.14
N ARG A 535 7.69 8.49 -23.93
CA ARG A 535 7.34 8.90 -25.30
C ARG A 535 8.58 9.22 -26.14
N SER A 536 9.54 8.31 -26.10
CA SER A 536 10.85 8.52 -26.70
C SER A 536 10.73 8.78 -28.20
N PRO A 537 11.42 9.80 -28.74
CA PRO A 537 11.43 10.05 -30.19
C PRO A 537 12.12 8.94 -30.97
N PHE A 538 12.87 8.04 -30.31
CA PHE A 538 13.62 6.95 -30.91
C PHE A 538 12.83 5.64 -31.04
N LEU A 539 11.51 5.66 -30.78
CA LEU A 539 10.65 4.50 -30.95
C LEU A 539 10.64 3.96 -32.40
N PRO A 540 10.60 4.79 -33.46
CA PRO A 540 10.67 4.31 -34.84
C PRO A 540 11.94 3.50 -35.13
N GLU A 541 13.11 4.01 -34.70
CA GLU A 541 14.41 3.35 -34.88
C GLU A 541 14.50 2.05 -34.08
N TRP A 542 13.94 2.04 -32.86
CA TRP A 542 13.85 0.82 -32.06
C TRP A 542 13.02 -0.25 -32.76
N PHE A 543 11.86 0.11 -33.29
CA PHE A 543 11.01 -0.83 -34.02
C PHE A 543 11.64 -1.30 -35.34
N ALA A 544 12.32 -0.42 -36.05
CA ALA A 544 13.07 -0.79 -37.25
C ALA A 544 14.16 -1.83 -36.94
N ALA A 545 14.88 -1.68 -35.83
CA ALA A 545 15.88 -2.63 -35.39
C ALA A 545 15.28 -3.98 -34.95
N ALA A 546 14.10 -3.97 -34.32
CA ALA A 546 13.42 -5.19 -33.86
C ALA A 546 12.69 -5.95 -34.99
N ALA A 547 12.29 -5.27 -36.06
CA ALA A 547 11.43 -5.81 -37.12
C ALA A 547 11.91 -7.13 -37.76
N PRO A 548 13.22 -7.32 -38.08
CA PRO A 548 13.72 -8.54 -38.72
C PRO A 548 13.54 -9.82 -37.90
N HIS A 549 13.38 -9.70 -36.59
CA HIS A 549 13.29 -10.85 -35.69
C HIS A 549 11.86 -11.34 -35.46
N ASP A 550 10.86 -10.56 -35.88
CA ASP A 550 9.42 -10.84 -35.71
C ASP A 550 9.05 -11.33 -34.30
N TYR A 551 9.48 -10.59 -33.27
CA TYR A 551 9.16 -10.95 -31.89
C TYR A 551 7.66 -10.78 -31.58
N ARG A 552 7.19 -11.54 -30.59
CA ARG A 552 5.98 -11.25 -29.81
C ARG A 552 6.35 -10.55 -28.50
N ALA A 553 5.45 -9.68 -28.02
CA ALA A 553 5.59 -9.02 -26.73
C ALA A 553 5.48 -10.00 -25.55
N PRO A 554 6.14 -9.73 -24.41
CA PRO A 554 5.75 -10.31 -23.15
C PRO A 554 4.33 -9.92 -22.77
N GLU A 555 3.68 -10.79 -22.01
CA GLU A 555 2.27 -10.75 -21.65
C GLU A 555 1.94 -9.44 -20.91
N ALA A 556 2.79 -9.08 -19.94
CA ALA A 556 2.69 -7.83 -19.18
C ALA A 556 2.84 -6.55 -20.02
N LEU A 557 3.45 -6.63 -21.21
CA LEU A 557 3.66 -5.47 -22.08
C LEU A 557 2.48 -5.24 -23.04
N SER A 558 1.62 -6.23 -23.24
CA SER A 558 0.57 -6.21 -24.27
C SER A 558 -0.43 -5.07 -24.11
N ALA A 559 -0.86 -4.78 -22.88
CA ALA A 559 -1.78 -3.68 -22.60
C ALA A 559 -1.15 -2.31 -22.90
N GLN A 560 0.08 -2.07 -22.43
CA GLN A 560 0.81 -0.82 -22.68
C GLN A 560 1.00 -0.55 -24.18
N LEU A 561 1.29 -1.59 -24.98
CA LEU A 561 1.44 -1.46 -26.44
C LEU A 561 0.14 -0.98 -27.09
N LEU A 562 -1.01 -1.54 -26.68
CA LEU A 562 -2.32 -1.16 -27.24
C LEU A 562 -2.74 0.25 -26.81
N GLU A 563 -2.48 0.63 -25.56
CA GLU A 563 -2.73 2.00 -25.08
C GLU A 563 -1.95 3.04 -25.90
N VAL A 564 -0.66 2.80 -26.15
CA VAL A 564 0.15 3.70 -26.98
C VAL A 564 -0.31 3.68 -28.44
N ALA A 565 -0.72 2.52 -28.97
CA ALA A 565 -1.20 2.38 -30.35
C ALA A 565 -2.50 3.14 -30.65
N VAL A 566 -3.29 3.51 -29.62
CA VAL A 566 -4.43 4.41 -29.76
C VAL A 566 -3.98 5.86 -29.85
N VAL A 567 -3.00 6.24 -29.04
CA VAL A 567 -2.57 7.64 -28.89
C VAL A 567 -1.61 8.06 -30.01
N ASP A 568 -0.84 7.13 -30.56
CA ASP A 568 0.15 7.36 -31.62
C ASP A 568 -0.14 6.52 -32.87
N PRO A 569 -0.89 7.08 -33.85
CA PRO A 569 -1.20 6.40 -35.11
C PRO A 569 0.04 6.03 -35.93
N GLY A 570 1.15 6.79 -35.80
CA GLY A 570 2.38 6.56 -36.55
C GLY A 570 3.10 5.28 -36.13
N LEU A 571 2.93 4.86 -34.88
CA LEU A 571 3.52 3.63 -34.33
C LEU A 571 2.52 2.47 -34.25
N ARG A 572 1.25 2.67 -34.59
CA ARG A 572 0.18 1.67 -34.45
C ARG A 572 0.52 0.32 -35.11
N GLY A 573 1.03 0.34 -36.34
CA GLY A 573 1.37 -0.89 -37.08
C GLY A 573 2.40 -1.76 -36.35
N PRO A 574 3.61 -1.24 -36.06
CA PRO A 574 4.63 -1.95 -35.28
C PRO A 574 4.15 -2.40 -33.89
N LEU A 575 3.41 -1.56 -33.17
CA LEU A 575 2.89 -1.87 -31.83
C LEU A 575 1.90 -3.06 -31.84
N VAL A 576 0.92 -3.02 -32.73
CA VAL A 576 -0.09 -4.10 -32.86
C VAL A 576 0.55 -5.39 -33.36
N ARG A 577 1.54 -5.31 -34.27
CA ARG A 577 2.31 -6.49 -34.71
C ARG A 577 3.05 -7.13 -33.54
N LEU A 578 3.74 -6.33 -32.71
CA LEU A 578 4.46 -6.83 -31.55
C LEU A 578 3.50 -7.42 -30.50
N ALA A 579 2.34 -6.79 -30.26
CA ALA A 579 1.33 -7.27 -29.32
C ALA A 579 0.72 -8.64 -29.72
N GLY A 580 0.67 -8.96 -31.02
CA GLY A 580 0.43 -10.32 -31.49
C GLY A 580 -0.97 -10.89 -31.21
N THR A 581 -1.04 -12.22 -31.00
CA THR A 581 -2.31 -12.89 -30.69
C THR A 581 -2.92 -12.39 -29.39
N ARG A 582 -2.08 -12.14 -28.36
CA ARG A 582 -2.49 -11.58 -27.06
C ARG A 582 -3.09 -10.19 -27.24
N GLY A 583 -2.44 -9.32 -28.01
CA GLY A 583 -2.94 -8.00 -28.35
C GLY A 583 -4.30 -8.04 -29.05
N ARG A 584 -4.47 -8.92 -30.03
CA ARG A 584 -5.77 -9.12 -30.71
C ARG A 584 -6.85 -9.64 -29.76
N TRP A 585 -6.49 -10.56 -28.86
CA TRP A 585 -7.42 -11.09 -27.86
C TRP A 585 -7.89 -10.02 -26.86
N LEU A 586 -6.99 -9.10 -26.46
CA LEU A 586 -7.31 -7.94 -25.64
C LEU A 586 -8.17 -6.91 -26.39
N ALA A 587 -7.81 -6.56 -27.63
CA ALA A 587 -8.54 -5.57 -28.43
C ALA A 587 -9.98 -6.00 -28.77
N ARG A 588 -10.27 -7.31 -28.80
CA ARG A 588 -11.67 -7.77 -28.90
C ARG A 588 -12.52 -7.39 -27.70
N ARG A 589 -11.92 -7.24 -26.52
CA ARG A 589 -12.58 -6.93 -25.23
C ARG A 589 -12.60 -5.45 -24.90
N ASN A 590 -11.67 -4.69 -25.46
CA ASN A 590 -11.67 -3.24 -25.35
C ASN A 590 -11.96 -2.60 -26.71
N PRO A 591 -13.19 -2.11 -26.97
CA PRO A 591 -13.53 -1.45 -28.22
C PRO A 591 -12.63 -0.26 -28.58
N ALA A 592 -12.06 0.44 -27.57
CA ALA A 592 -11.16 1.57 -27.80
C ALA A 592 -9.83 1.19 -28.48
N TRP A 593 -9.48 -0.10 -28.49
CA TRP A 593 -8.24 -0.61 -29.07
C TRP A 593 -8.40 -1.21 -30.47
N ARG A 594 -9.63 -1.24 -31.00
CA ARG A 594 -9.91 -1.76 -32.34
C ARG A 594 -9.37 -0.85 -33.43
#